data_AF-A0A522YYW4-F1
#
_entry.id   AF-A0A522YYW4-F1
#
_cell.length_a   1.000
_cell.length_b   1.000
_cell.length_c   1.000
_cell.angle_alpha   90.00
_cell.angle_beta   90.00
_cell.angle_gamma   90.00
#
_symmetry.space_group_name_H-M   'P 1'
#
loop_
_entity.id
_entity.type
_entity.pdbx_description
1 polymer ?
#
loop_
_entity_poly.entity_id
_entity_poly.type
_entity_poly.pdbx_seq_one_letter_code
_entity_poly.pdbx_strand_id
1 'polypeptide(L)'
;MTGEVARLFLRLGLTAFGGPAAHIALMEDEVVSRRRWLSREEFLDLVGATNLIPGPNSTELAIHLGYVRAGWPGLVTAGVCFIFPAAAVTLAFAWA
;
A
#
# COMPACT_ATOMS: atom_id res chain seq x y z
N MET A 1 0.26 -11.29 12.16
CA MET A 1 0.77 -10.95 10.81
C MET A 1 -0.13 -9.94 10.11
N THR A 2 -1.43 -10.21 9.98
CA THR A 2 -2.42 -9.28 9.37
C THR A 2 -2.59 -7.95 10.11
N GLY A 3 -2.54 -7.94 11.44
CA GLY A 3 -2.65 -6.69 12.21
C GLY A 3 -1.49 -5.71 12.00
N GLU A 4 -0.31 -6.22 11.65
CA GLU A 4 0.86 -5.40 11.30
C GLU A 4 0.67 -4.73 9.93
N VAL A 5 0.15 -5.49 8.96
CA VAL A 5 -0.26 -5.03 7.63
C VAL A 5 -1.35 -3.96 7.75
N ALA A 6 -2.41 -4.21 8.54
CA ALA A 6 -3.48 -3.25 8.78
C ALA A 6 -2.95 -1.90 9.29
N ARG A 7 -2.13 -1.93 10.35
CA ARG A 7 -1.59 -0.72 10.97
C ARG A 7 -0.68 0.05 10.01
N LEU A 8 0.12 -0.67 9.23
CA LEU A 8 0.99 -0.08 8.22
C LEU A 8 0.17 0.62 7.14
N PHE A 9 -0.71 -0.11 6.46
CA PHE A 9 -1.44 0.43 5.30
C PHE A 9 -2.48 1.47 5.68
N LEU A 10 -3.04 1.40 6.90
CA LEU A 10 -3.92 2.45 7.42
C LEU A 10 -3.14 3.74 7.65
N ARG A 11 -1.93 3.64 8.23
CA ARG A 11 -1.06 4.80 8.41
C ARG A 11 -0.63 5.36 7.05
N LEU A 12 -0.21 4.50 6.13
CA LEU A 12 0.14 4.90 4.78
C LEU A 12 -1.06 5.56 4.09
N GLY A 13 -2.26 4.99 4.13
CA GLY A 13 -3.45 5.61 3.53
C GLY A 13 -3.79 7.00 4.09
N LEU A 14 -3.45 7.27 5.36
CA LEU A 14 -3.59 8.59 5.99
C LEU A 14 -2.42 9.55 5.69
N THR A 15 -1.22 9.05 5.41
CA THR A 15 -0.01 9.88 5.18
C THR A 15 0.40 9.93 3.70
N ALA A 16 -0.24 9.15 2.85
CA ALA A 16 0.01 9.01 1.42
C ALA A 16 -0.54 10.25 0.68
N PHE A 17 0.10 11.39 0.90
CA PHE A 17 -0.08 12.61 0.12
C PHE A 17 1.17 12.84 -0.75
N GLY A 18 0.99 13.43 -1.94
CA GLY A 18 2.09 13.67 -2.88
C GLY A 18 2.13 12.76 -4.12
N GLY A 19 1.08 11.98 -4.37
CA GLY A 19 0.91 11.18 -5.58
C GLY A 19 1.64 9.82 -5.58
N PRO A 20 1.53 9.05 -6.69
CA PRO A 20 1.96 7.64 -6.72
C PRO A 20 3.45 7.44 -6.42
N ALA A 21 4.33 8.31 -6.90
CA ALA A 21 5.77 8.21 -6.66
C ALA A 21 6.11 8.35 -5.17
N ALA A 22 5.45 9.28 -4.47
CA ALA A 22 5.62 9.45 -3.02
C ALA A 22 5.12 8.22 -2.26
N HIS A 23 4.00 7.64 -2.68
CA HIS A 23 3.44 6.42 -2.06
C HIS A 23 4.40 5.23 -2.20
N ILE A 24 4.94 5.02 -3.39
CA ILE A 24 5.88 3.93 -3.67
C ILE A 24 7.16 4.11 -2.83
N ALA A 25 7.70 5.32 -2.74
CA ALA A 25 8.89 5.59 -1.92
C ALA A 25 8.64 5.32 -0.41
N LEU A 26 7.46 5.70 0.10
CA LEU A 26 7.08 5.40 1.48
C LEU A 26 6.91 3.88 1.73
N MET A 27 6.37 3.16 0.75
CA MET A 27 6.27 1.70 0.81
C MET A 27 7.65 1.03 0.77
N GLU A 28 8.58 1.52 -0.06
CA GLU A 28 9.97 1.02 -0.13
C GLU A 28 10.66 1.18 1.23
N ASP A 29 10.65 2.37 1.84
CA ASP A 29 11.29 2.61 3.14
C ASP A 29 10.74 1.69 4.23
N GLU A 30 9.43 1.51 4.26
CA GLU A 30 8.79 0.80 5.36
C GLU A 30 8.87 -0.72 5.19
N VAL A 31 8.72 -1.24 3.96
CA VAL A 31 8.75 -2.68 3.66
C VAL A 31 10.17 -3.20 3.52
N VAL A 32 11.08 -2.44 2.89
CA VAL A 32 12.46 -2.86 2.63
C VAL A 32 13.38 -2.44 3.78
N SER A 33 13.45 -1.14 4.11
CA SER A 33 14.45 -0.64 5.07
C SER A 33 14.08 -0.95 6.51
N ARG A 34 12.84 -0.63 6.93
CA ARG A 34 12.42 -0.73 8.33
C ARG A 34 12.00 -2.13 8.72
N ARG A 35 11.08 -2.74 7.96
CA ARG A 35 10.50 -4.04 8.32
C ARG A 35 11.19 -5.23 7.67
N ARG A 36 11.95 -5.00 6.59
CA ARG A 36 12.68 -6.03 5.84
C ARG A 36 11.81 -7.23 5.44
N TRP A 37 10.58 -6.94 5.00
CA TRP A 37 9.66 -7.97 4.50
C TRP A 37 10.09 -8.49 3.12
N LEU A 38 10.75 -7.63 2.35
CA LEU A 38 11.25 -7.89 1.00
C LEU A 38 12.64 -7.28 0.86
N SER A 39 13.46 -7.86 -0.01
CA SER A 39 14.65 -7.21 -0.54
C SER A 39 14.27 -6.06 -1.48
N ARG A 40 15.24 -5.19 -1.75
CA ARG A 40 15.05 -4.09 -2.69
C ARG A 40 14.79 -4.58 -4.11
N GLU A 41 15.43 -5.68 -4.51
CA GLU A 41 15.27 -6.29 -5.83
C GLU A 41 13.84 -6.82 -5.99
N GLU A 42 13.34 -7.60 -5.03
CA GLU A 42 11.96 -8.08 -5.04
C GLU A 42 10.96 -6.91 -5.09
N PHE A 43 11.20 -5.85 -4.31
CA PHE A 43 10.33 -4.67 -4.35
C PHE A 43 10.31 -4.01 -5.73
N LEU A 44 11.46 -3.87 -6.39
CA LEU A 44 11.55 -3.30 -7.73
C LEU A 44 10.86 -4.17 -8.78
N ASP A 45 10.94 -5.49 -8.66
CA ASP A 45 10.22 -6.42 -9.53
C ASP A 45 8.71 -6.26 -9.38
N LEU A 46 8.20 -6.13 -8.15
CA LEU A 46 6.79 -5.83 -7.90
C LEU A 46 6.38 -4.47 -8.51
N VAL A 47 7.20 -3.44 -8.33
CA VAL A 47 6.94 -2.12 -8.94
C VAL A 47 6.90 -2.24 -10.47
N GLY A 48 7.84 -2.98 -11.08
CA GLY A 48 7.84 -3.28 -12.50
C GLY A 48 6.55 -3.98 -12.94
N ALA A 49 6.12 -4.99 -12.19
CA ALA A 49 4.88 -5.73 -12.47
C ALA A 49 3.63 -4.83 -12.42
N THR A 50 3.52 -3.96 -11.41
CA THR A 50 2.39 -3.01 -11.30
C THR A 50 2.40 -1.95 -12.40
N ASN A 51 3.57 -1.52 -12.89
CA ASN A 51 3.64 -0.56 -14.01
C ASN A 51 3.28 -1.18 -15.37
N LEU A 52 3.33 -2.51 -15.51
CA LEU A 52 2.96 -3.22 -16.74
C LEU A 52 1.45 -3.35 -16.94
N ILE A 53 0.68 -3.30 -15.85
CA ILE A 53 -0.77 -3.46 -15.87
C ILE A 53 -1.41 -2.05 -15.81
N PRO A 54 -2.41 -1.75 -16.65
CA PRO A 54 -3.12 -0.48 -16.55
C PRO A 54 -3.92 -0.44 -15.24
N GLY A 55 -3.50 0.42 -14.30
CA GLY A 55 -4.16 0.52 -13.00
C GLY A 55 -3.55 1.59 -12.09
N PRO A 56 -4.09 1.73 -10.86
CA PRO A 56 -3.51 2.59 -9.85
C PRO A 56 -2.28 1.91 -9.21
N ASN A 57 -1.10 2.12 -9.78
CA ASN A 57 0.15 1.40 -9.39
C ASN A 57 0.42 1.42 -7.87
N SER A 58 0.17 2.53 -7.18
CA SER A 58 0.39 2.59 -5.72
C SER A 58 -0.56 1.68 -4.93
N THR A 59 -1.81 1.54 -5.37
CA THR A 59 -2.81 0.70 -4.71
C THR A 59 -2.57 -0.77 -5.01
N GLU A 60 -2.24 -1.11 -6.26
CA GLU A 60 -1.87 -2.48 -6.63
C GLU A 60 -0.63 -2.95 -5.87
N LEU A 61 0.38 -2.08 -5.75
CA LEU A 61 1.58 -2.38 -4.97
C LEU A 61 1.23 -2.61 -3.51
N ALA A 62 0.41 -1.77 -2.89
CA ALA A 62 -0.04 -1.95 -1.50
C ALA A 62 -0.72 -3.31 -1.27
N ILE A 63 -1.64 -3.67 -2.18
CA ILE A 63 -2.39 -4.94 -2.13
C ILE A 63 -1.43 -6.13 -2.26
N HIS A 64 -0.49 -6.07 -3.19
CA HIS A 64 0.47 -7.14 -3.44
C HIS A 64 1.47 -7.29 -2.28
N LEU A 65 1.93 -6.19 -1.69
CA LEU A 65 2.75 -6.19 -0.48
C LEU A 65 2.02 -6.81 0.71
N GLY A 66 0.72 -6.53 0.87
CA GLY A 66 -0.14 -7.18 1.84
C GLY A 66 -0.22 -8.70 1.62
N TYR A 67 -0.34 -9.12 0.36
CA TYR A 67 -0.35 -10.53 -0.02
C TYR A 67 0.97 -11.25 0.29
N VAL A 68 2.11 -10.66 -0.08
CA VAL A 68 3.44 -11.23 0.23
C VAL A 68 3.59 -11.45 1.74
N ARG A 69 3.13 -10.49 2.57
CA ARG A 69 3.36 -10.53 4.01
C ARG A 69 2.44 -11.48 4.77
N ALA A 70 1.17 -11.59 4.37
CA ALA A 70 0.15 -12.31 5.14
C ALA A 70 -0.85 -13.09 4.26
N GLY A 71 -0.53 -13.35 3.00
CA GLY A 71 -1.37 -14.07 2.05
C GLY A 71 -2.68 -13.35 1.74
N TRP A 72 -3.70 -14.12 1.36
CA TRP A 72 -5.06 -13.63 1.08
C TRP A 72 -5.66 -12.66 2.12
N PRO A 73 -5.58 -12.92 3.43
CA PRO A 73 -6.12 -11.97 4.40
C PRO A 73 -5.29 -10.67 4.46
N GLY A 74 -3.98 -10.74 4.19
CA GLY A 74 -3.13 -9.56 4.06
C GLY A 74 -3.48 -8.70 2.86
N LEU A 75 -3.77 -9.33 1.72
CA LEU A 75 -4.22 -8.69 0.49
C LEU A 75 -5.45 -7.79 0.73
N VAL A 76 -6.52 -8.39 1.27
CA VAL A 76 -7.78 -7.68 1.53
C VAL A 76 -7.56 -6.58 2.56
N THR A 77 -6.82 -6.87 3.63
CA THR A 77 -6.56 -5.90 4.70
C THR A 77 -5.75 -4.70 4.20
N ALA A 78 -4.70 -4.92 3.40
CA ALA A 78 -3.88 -3.85 2.86
C ALA A 78 -4.69 -2.95 1.91
N GLY A 79 -5.46 -3.54 1.00
CA GLY A 79 -6.31 -2.78 0.07
C GLY A 79 -7.35 -1.94 0.81
N VAL A 80 -8.11 -2.54 1.73
CA VAL A 80 -9.12 -1.81 2.51
C VAL A 80 -8.48 -0.71 3.33
N CYS A 81 -7.41 -0.99 4.09
CA CYS A 81 -6.77 0.01 4.94
C CYS A 81 -6.10 1.15 4.16
N PHE A 82 -5.64 0.89 2.92
CA PHE A 82 -5.04 1.92 2.07
C PHE A 82 -6.11 2.83 1.43
N ILE A 83 -7.22 2.26 0.95
CA ILE A 83 -8.28 3.00 0.23
C ILE A 83 -9.25 3.69 1.20
N PHE A 84 -9.59 3.03 2.31
CA PHE A 84 -10.62 3.48 3.25
C PHE A 84 -10.42 4.91 3.77
N PRO A 85 -9.21 5.36 4.17
CA PRO A 85 -9.01 6.71 4.66
C PRO A 85 -9.34 7.77 3.61
N ALA A 86 -8.86 7.58 2.38
CA ALA A 86 -9.14 8.50 1.28
C ALA A 86 -10.64 8.53 0.94
N ALA A 87 -11.29 7.36 0.88
CA ALA A 87 -12.73 7.27 0.63
C ALA A 87 -13.55 7.96 1.73
N ALA A 88 -13.20 7.75 3.00
CA ALA A 88 -13.86 8.36 4.15
C ALA A 88 -13.72 9.89 4.15
N VAL A 89 -12.53 10.40 3.87
CA VAL A 89 -12.28 11.85 3.77
C VAL A 89 -13.09 12.45 2.61
N THR A 90 -13.05 11.84 1.42
CA THR A 90 -13.83 12.32 0.27
C THR A 90 -15.33 12.31 0.55
N LEU A 91 -15.86 11.25 1.17
CA LEU A 91 -17.27 11.19 1.57
C LEU A 91 -17.63 12.25 2.61
N ALA A 92 -16.76 12.49 3.61
CA ALA A 92 -17.00 13.51 4.62
C ALA A 92 -17.10 14.92 4.00
N PHE A 93 -16.23 15.23 3.03
CA PHE A 93 -16.29 16.51 2.31
C PHE A 93 -17.40 16.59 1.28
N ALA A 94 -17.84 15.46 0.70
CA ALA A 94 -18.93 15.45 -0.26
C ALA A 94 -20.29 15.80 0.37
N TRP A 95 -20.44 15.61 1.68
CA TRP A 95 -21.67 15.89 2.44
C TRP A 95 -21.57 17.13 3.34
N ALA A 96 -20.46 17.89 3.26
CA ALA A 96 -20.24 19.14 3.99
C ALA A 96 -20.55 20.35 3.09
#